data_AF-A0A4Q0ZU45-F1
#
_entry.id   AF-A0A4Q0ZU45-F1
#
_cell.length_a   1.000
_cell.length_b   1.000
_cell.length_c   1.000
_cell.angle_alpha   90.00
_cell.angle_beta   90.00
_cell.angle_gamma   90.00
#
_symmetry.space_group_name_H-M   'P 1'
#
loop_
_entity.id
_entity.type
_entity.pdbx_description
1 polymer ?
#
loop_
_entity_poly.entity_id
_entity_poly.type
_entity_poly.pdbx_seq_one_letter_code
_entity_poly.pdbx_strand_id
1 'polypeptide(L)' 'MLFVVFAYFLLQTNKYTITSIPYQVLNLVGAILLFISLCVHFNLGSLVIEIFWILITLYGMAKNLKRKKIEI' A
#
# COMPACT_ATOMS: atom_id res chain seq x y z
N MET A 1 -1.35 11.06 1.03
CA MET A 1 -2.04 10.72 2.30
C MET A 1 -3.51 10.36 2.14
N LEU A 2 -4.37 11.18 1.49
CA LEU A 2 -5.82 10.91 1.38
C LEU A 2 -6.18 9.49 0.88
N PHE A 3 -5.52 8.99 -0.17
CA PHE A 3 -5.77 7.64 -0.71
C PHE A 3 -5.38 6.51 0.25
N VAL A 4 -4.29 6.67 1.01
CA VAL A 4 -3.85 5.68 2.01
C VAL A 4 -4.86 5.62 3.16
N VAL A 5 -5.33 6.78 3.63
CA VAL A 5 -6.35 6.87 4.68
C VAL A 5 -7.67 6.25 4.22
N PHE A 6 -8.07 6.50 2.96
CA PHE A 6 -9.27 5.90 2.39
C PHE A 6 -9.15 4.37 2.25
N ALA A 7 -7.99 3.86 1.87
CA ALA A 7 -7.71 2.42 1.84
C ALA A 7 -7.85 1.80 3.24
N TYR A 8 -7.26 2.44 4.26
CA TYR A 8 -7.37 2.00 5.65
C TYR A 8 -8.81 2.05 6.16
N PHE A 9 -9.57 3.08 5.78
CA PHE A 9 -10.99 3.19 6.11
C PHE A 9 -11.81 2.04 5.51
N LEU A 10 -11.56 1.68 4.26
CA LEU A 10 -12.17 0.51 3.59
C LEU A 10 -11.82 -0.81 4.30
N LEU A 11 -10.59 -0.93 4.82
CA LEU A 11 -10.19 -2.07 5.65
C LEU A 11 -10.94 -2.11 6.98
N GLN A 12 -11.09 -0.95 7.64
CA GLN A 12 -11.73 -0.85 8.95
C GLN A 12 -13.24 -1.11 8.90
N THR A 13 -13.89 -0.81 7.78
CA THR A 13 -15.31 -1.14 7.55
C THR A 13 -15.59 -2.64 7.35
N ASN A 14 -14.58 -3.51 7.41
CA ASN A 14 -14.66 -4.97 7.22
C ASN A 14 -15.27 -5.42 5.87
N LYS A 15 -15.64 -4.49 4.98
CA LYS A 15 -16.13 -4.78 3.63
C LYS A 15 -15.02 -5.28 2.70
N TYR A 16 -13.78 -4.91 2.97
CA TYR A 16 -12.61 -5.30 2.18
C TYR A 16 -11.54 -5.87 3.11
N THR A 17 -11.10 -7.09 2.82
CA THR A 17 -9.98 -7.71 3.51
C THR A 17 -8.66 -7.21 2.94
N ILE A 18 -7.55 -7.39 3.67
CA ILE A 18 -6.15 -7.12 3.24
C ILE A 18 -5.84 -7.82 1.88
N THR A 19 -6.61 -8.85 1.52
CA THR A 19 -6.52 -9.63 0.27
C THR A 19 -7.26 -9.03 -0.92
N SER A 20 -8.04 -7.97 -0.71
CA SER A 20 -8.89 -7.38 -1.75
C SER A 20 -8.04 -6.57 -2.73
N ILE A 21 -8.19 -6.87 -4.02
CA ILE A 21 -7.57 -6.12 -5.11
C ILE A 21 -7.80 -4.60 -5.01
N PRO A 22 -9.04 -4.08 -4.78
CA PRO A 22 -9.24 -2.64 -4.69
C PRO A 22 -8.46 -1.99 -3.54
N TYR A 23 -8.33 -2.65 -2.39
CA TYR A 23 -7.52 -2.17 -1.26
C TYR A 23 -6.03 -2.09 -1.62
N GLN A 24 -5.48 -3.14 -2.25
CA GLN A 24 -4.07 -3.18 -2.65
C GLN A 24 -3.73 -2.11 -3.68
N VAL A 25 -4.60 -1.89 -4.67
CA VAL A 25 -4.43 -0.84 -5.69
C VAL A 25 -4.45 0.54 -5.05
N LEU A 26 -5.42 0.83 -4.18
CA LEU A 26 -5.53 2.12 -3.50
C LEU A 26 -4.32 2.43 -2.61
N ASN A 27 -3.81 1.41 -1.91
CA ASN A 27 -2.64 1.55 -1.05
C ASN A 27 -1.36 1.78 -1.89
N LEU A 28 -1.21 1.08 -3.01
CA LEU A 28 -0.08 1.27 -3.92
C LEU A 28 -0.08 2.66 -4.56
N VAL A 29 -1.24 3.13 -5.03
CA VAL A 29 -1.40 4.50 -5.58
C VAL A 29 -1.08 5.54 -4.51
N GLY A 30 -1.55 5.34 -3.27
CA GLY A 30 -1.25 6.22 -2.15
C GLY A 30 0.25 6.30 -1.84
N ALA A 31 0.96 5.17 -1.86
CA ALA A 31 2.41 5.10 -1.64
C ALA A 31 3.21 5.76 -2.80
N ILE A 32 2.80 5.57 -4.06
CA ILE A 32 3.44 6.23 -5.20
C ILE A 32 3.29 7.74 -5.12
N LEU A 33 2.10 8.24 -4.77
CA LEU A 33 1.86 9.68 -4.61
C LEU A 33 2.69 10.29 -3.46
N LEU A 34 2.89 9.54 -2.37
CA LEU A 34 3.80 9.97 -1.29
C LEU A 34 5.24 10.03 -1.79
N PHE A 35 5.70 8.98 -2.47
CA PHE A 35 7.03 8.97 -3.05
C PHE A 35 7.28 10.18 -3.96
N ILE A 36 6.33 10.50 -4.86
CA ILE A 36 6.41 11.70 -5.72
C ILE A 36 6.43 12.99 -4.88
N SER A 37 5.59 13.08 -3.85
CA SER A 37 5.58 14.24 -2.93
C SER A 37 6.92 14.42 -2.22
N LEU A 38 7.59 13.33 -1.86
CA LEU A 38 8.92 13.35 -1.26
C LEU A 38 10.01 13.70 -2.28
N CYS A 39 9.82 13.44 -3.56
CA CYS A 39 10.73 13.95 -4.60
C CYS A 39 10.62 15.48 -4.76
N VAL A 40 9.43 16.06 -4.54
CA VAL A 40 9.21 17.52 -4.59
C VAL A 40 9.70 18.20 -3.31
N HIS A 41 9.33 17.66 -2.13
CA HIS A 41 9.81 18.12 -0.83
C HIS A 41 10.81 17.12 -0.26
N PHE A 42 12.04 17.18 -0.75
CA PHE A 42 13.06 16.18 -0.45
C PHE A 42 13.42 16.13 1.03
N ASN A 43 13.14 14.98 1.63
CA ASN A 43 13.54 14.63 2.99
C ASN A 43 14.10 13.20 2.99
N LEU A 44 15.41 13.07 3.19
CA LEU A 44 16.11 11.79 3.19
C LEU A 44 15.52 10.80 4.20
N GLY A 45 15.19 11.26 5.41
CA GLY A 45 14.64 10.40 6.46
C GLY A 45 13.27 9.85 6.06
N SER A 46 12.38 10.72 5.58
CA SER A 46 11.05 10.31 5.11
C SER A 46 11.14 9.40 3.89
N LEU A 47 12.09 9.63 2.97
CA LEU A 47 12.24 8.87 1.74
C LEU A 47 12.71 7.44 2.01
N VAL A 48 13.65 7.26 2.95
CA VAL A 48 14.10 5.94 3.37
C VAL A 48 12.94 5.14 3.97
N ILE A 49 12.16 5.75 4.88
CA ILE A 49 11.00 5.08 5.50
C ILE A 49 9.95 4.73 4.45
N GLU A 50 9.67 5.62 3.50
CA GLU A 50 8.72 5.37 2.41
C GLU A 50 9.16 4.19 1.52
N ILE A 51 10.46 4.09 1.20
CA ILE A 51 11.00 2.93 0.46
C ILE A 51 10.77 1.64 1.24
N PHE A 52 11.08 1.61 2.54
CA PHE A 52 10.79 0.44 3.37
C PHE A 52 9.29 0.10 3.42
N TRP A 53 8.43 1.12 3.48
CA TRP A 53 6.98 0.94 3.48
C TRP A 53 6.48 0.32 2.18
N ILE A 54 6.99 0.79 1.03
CA ILE A 54 6.68 0.23 -0.29
C ILE A 54 7.13 -1.24 -0.35
N LEU A 55 8.33 -1.57 0.12
CA LEU A 55 8.85 -2.94 0.15
C LEU A 55 7.98 -3.88 1.00
N ILE A 56 7.59 -3.46 2.20
CA ILE A 56 6.70 -4.22 3.09
C ILE A 56 5.33 -4.45 2.43
N THR A 57 4.80 -3.41 1.78
CA THR A 57 3.52 -3.47 1.06
C THR A 57 3.61 -4.47 -0.11
N LEU A 58 4.69 -4.42 -0.91
CA LEU A 58 4.93 -5.34 -2.01
C LEU A 58 5.04 -6.79 -1.52
N TYR A 59 5.77 -7.03 -0.43
CA TYR A 59 5.91 -8.35 0.17
C TYR A 59 4.56 -8.90 0.64
N GLY A 60 3.75 -8.07 1.31
CA GLY A 60 2.40 -8.41 1.73
C GLY A 60 1.49 -8.77 0.55
N MET A 61 1.54 -7.99 -0.54
CA MET A 61 0.80 -8.26 -1.78
C MET A 61 1.26 -9.57 -2.44
N ALA A 62 2.56 -9.81 -2.57
CA ALA A 62 3.11 -11.03 -3.18
C ALA A 62 2.72 -12.29 -2.40
N LYS A 63 2.77 -12.24 -1.06
CA LYS A 63 2.31 -13.34 -0.19
C LYS A 63 0.81 -13.60 -0.38
N ASN A 64 0.02 -12.54 -0.54
CA ASN A 64 -1.41 -12.65 -0.76
C ASN A 64 -1.77 -13.27 -2.11
N LEU A 65 -1.09 -12.83 -3.17
CA LEU A 65 -1.24 -13.40 -4.51
C LEU A 65 -0.89 -14.88 -4.52
N LYS A 66 0.21 -15.28 -3.85
CA LYS A 66 0.57 -16.69 -3.69
C LYS A 66 -0.50 -17.50 -2.95
N ARG A 67 -1.13 -16.93 -1.92
CA ARG A 67 -2.20 -17.62 -1.17
C ARG A 67 -3.48 -17.78 -2.00
N LYS A 68 -3.87 -16.75 -2.75
CA LYS A 68 -5.00 -16.81 -3.70
C LYS A 68 -4.78 -17.82 -4.84
N LYS A 69 -3.52 -18.05 -5.24
CA LYS A 69 -3.16 -19.03 -6.28
C LYS A 69 -3.17 -20.49 -5.79
N ILE A 70 -3.17 -20.72 -4.47
CA ILE A 70 -3.23 -22.06 -3.87
C ILE A 70 -4.69 -22.51 -3.63
N GLU A 71 -5.63 -21.56 -3.60
CA GLU A 71 -7.08 -21.82 -3.47
C GLU A 71 -7.83 -21.87 -4.83
N ILE A 72 -7.11 -21.84 -5.96
CA ILE A 72 -7.64 -22.09 -7.32
C ILE A 72 -7.14 -23.45 -7.78
#